data_AF-A0A6M1RP43-F1
#
_entry.id   AF-A0A6M1RP43-F1
#
_cell.length_a   1.000
_cell.length_b   1.000
_cell.length_c   1.000
_cell.angle_alpha   90.00
_cell.angle_beta   90.00
_cell.angle_gamma   90.00
#
_symmetry.space_group_name_H-M   'P 1'
#
loop_
_entity.id
_entity.type
_entity.pdbx_description
1 polymer ?
#
loop_
_entity_poly.entity_id
_entity_poly.type
_entity_poly.pdbx_seq_one_letter_code
_entity_poly.pdbx_strand_id
1 'polypeptide(L)'
;MGRISLHWLTENWGLKLFALALAVLIWTTVHDMIQGGSAGAGFGRTRTLTGVPVWVLVRAGERQGFRADPETVEVTVRGPRELVESLVADDLRVVVREDPELRASGQLLPVEVEAPEGIVVVRVQPPRIRLWSPPD
;
A
#
# COMPACT_ATOMS: atom_id res chain seq x y z
N MET A 1 -1.82 -21.08 55.97
CA MET A 1 -2.90 -21.13 54.95
C MET A 1 -3.64 -19.78 54.92
N GLY A 2 -3.25 -18.86 54.04
CA GLY A 2 -3.98 -17.62 53.82
C GLY A 2 -5.28 -17.92 53.07
N ARG A 3 -6.43 -17.80 53.75
CA ARG A 3 -7.74 -17.85 53.10
C ARG A 3 -7.93 -16.52 52.37
N ILE A 4 -7.58 -16.50 51.08
CA ILE A 4 -7.83 -15.35 50.21
C ILE A 4 -9.35 -15.24 50.07
N SER A 5 -9.94 -14.29 50.79
CA SER A 5 -11.37 -14.01 50.76
C SER A 5 -11.80 -13.58 49.36
N LEU A 6 -12.62 -14.39 48.69
CA LEU A 6 -13.15 -14.15 47.33
C LEU A 6 -13.92 -12.82 47.18
N HIS A 7 -14.28 -12.16 48.29
CA HIS A 7 -15.03 -10.91 48.30
C HIS A 7 -14.22 -9.68 47.85
N TRP A 8 -12.88 -9.76 47.87
CA TRP A 8 -11.99 -8.70 47.36
C TRP A 8 -11.96 -8.64 45.82
N LEU A 9 -12.44 -9.69 45.15
CA LEU A 9 -12.40 -9.76 43.69
C LEU A 9 -13.63 -9.13 43.02
N THR A 10 -14.74 -8.99 43.77
CA THR A 10 -16.02 -8.45 43.31
C THR A 10 -16.21 -6.96 43.54
N GLU A 11 -15.40 -6.34 44.41
CA GLU A 11 -15.34 -4.88 44.50
C GLU A 11 -14.77 -4.33 43.18
N ASN A 12 -15.48 -3.39 42.54
CA ASN A 12 -15.09 -2.73 41.29
C ASN A 12 -15.16 -3.58 39.99
N TRP A 13 -16.06 -4.57 39.89
CA TRP A 13 -16.30 -5.29 38.64
C TRP A 13 -16.66 -4.38 37.46
N GLY A 14 -17.39 -3.28 37.72
CA GLY A 14 -17.69 -2.27 36.70
C GLY A 14 -16.46 -1.58 36.13
N LEU A 15 -15.48 -1.23 36.98
CA LEU A 15 -14.21 -0.63 36.54
C LEU A 15 -13.33 -1.61 35.75
N LYS A 16 -13.37 -2.90 36.09
CA LYS A 16 -12.65 -3.94 35.33
C LYS A 16 -13.27 -4.16 33.95
N LEU A 17 -14.60 -4.17 33.85
CA LEU A 17 -15.30 -4.21 32.57
C LEU A 17 -15.06 -2.95 31.74
N PHE A 18 -15.01 -1.78 32.38
CA PHE A 18 -14.67 -0.52 31.72
C PHE A 18 -13.23 -0.54 31.18
N ALA A 19 -12.26 -1.03 31.95
CA ALA A 19 -10.88 -1.18 31.51
C ALA A 19 -10.75 -2.20 30.35
N LEU A 20 -11.49 -3.32 30.41
CA LEU A 20 -11.53 -4.30 29.32
C LEU A 20 -12.15 -3.72 28.04
N ALA A 21 -13.25 -2.97 28.17
CA ALA A 21 -13.88 -2.29 27.04
C ALA A 21 -12.93 -1.27 26.42
N LEU A 22 -12.23 -0.47 27.23
CA LEU A 22 -11.20 0.44 26.74
C LEU A 22 -10.06 -0.29 26.04
N ALA A 23 -9.58 -1.39 26.63
CA ALA A 23 -8.51 -2.19 26.04
C ALA A 23 -8.93 -2.74 24.67
N VAL A 24 -10.16 -3.24 24.53
CA VAL A 24 -10.72 -3.70 23.25
C VAL A 24 -10.88 -2.53 22.26
N LEU A 25 -11.37 -1.37 22.70
CA LEU A 25 -11.49 -0.16 21.88
C LEU A 25 -10.12 0.33 21.37
N ILE A 26 -9.10 0.36 22.23
CA ILE A 26 -7.75 0.76 21.86
C ILE A 26 -7.15 -0.28 20.91
N TRP A 27 -7.27 -1.57 21.24
CA TRP A 27 -6.77 -2.67 20.40
C TRP A 27 -7.37 -2.61 19.01
N THR A 28 -8.69 -2.48 18.90
CA THR A 28 -9.39 -2.40 17.61
C THR A 28 -8.96 -1.16 16.82
N THR A 29 -8.84 0.00 17.47
CA THR A 29 -8.38 1.25 16.83
C THR A 29 -6.96 1.11 16.27
N VAL A 30 -6.03 0.58 17.06
CA VAL A 30 -4.64 0.39 16.65
C VAL A 30 -4.54 -0.67 15.54
N HIS A 31 -5.27 -1.78 15.68
CA HIS A 31 -5.26 -2.87 14.71
C HIS A 31 -5.81 -2.44 13.35
N ASP A 32 -6.90 -1.66 13.33
CA ASP A 32 -7.48 -1.08 12.12
C ASP A 32 -6.51 -0.09 11.45
N MET A 33 -5.85 0.75 12.25
CA MET A 33 -4.86 1.72 11.75
C MET A 33 -3.61 1.05 11.15
N ILE A 34 -3.17 -0.09 11.69
CA ILE A 34 -2.02 -0.84 11.18
C ILE A 34 -2.39 -1.66 9.93
N GLN A 35 -3.60 -2.22 9.86
CA GLN A 35 -3.96 -3.14 8.77
C GLN A 35 -4.63 -2.49 7.57
N GLY A 36 -5.29 -1.35 7.73
CA GLY A 36 -6.11 -0.82 6.64
C GLY A 36 -6.50 0.62 6.87
N GLY A 37 -5.62 1.54 6.47
CA GLY A 37 -5.84 2.97 6.39
C GLY A 37 -7.31 3.42 6.45
N SER A 38 -7.58 4.18 7.52
CA SER A 38 -8.73 5.03 7.79
C SER A 38 -10.01 4.29 8.24
N ALA A 39 -10.19 4.28 9.57
CA ALA A 39 -11.46 4.21 10.30
C ALA A 39 -12.38 5.40 9.98
N GLY A 40 -12.68 5.61 8.71
CA GLY A 40 -13.65 6.56 8.20
C GLY A 40 -14.79 5.78 7.57
N ALA A 41 -15.94 5.75 8.24
CA ALA A 41 -17.18 5.37 7.61
C ALA A 41 -17.45 6.33 6.41
N GLY A 42 -17.16 5.89 5.19
CA GLY A 42 -17.56 6.59 3.97
C GLY A 42 -16.49 6.68 2.86
N PHE A 43 -16.92 6.32 1.65
CA PHE A 43 -16.37 6.73 0.35
C PHE A 43 -14.98 6.22 -0.09
N GLY A 44 -14.69 4.93 0.08
CA GLY A 44 -13.71 4.31 -0.81
C GLY A 44 -13.41 2.84 -0.52
N ARG A 45 -13.38 2.01 -1.58
CA ARG A 45 -12.92 0.62 -1.52
C ARG A 45 -11.41 0.61 -1.77
N THR A 46 -10.65 -0.12 -0.96
CA THR A 46 -9.25 -0.41 -1.25
C THR A 46 -9.18 -1.73 -2.02
N ARG A 47 -8.42 -1.75 -3.12
CA ARG A 47 -8.17 -2.96 -3.92
C ARG A 47 -6.70 -3.04 -4.29
N THR A 48 -6.15 -4.23 -4.17
CA THR A 48 -4.80 -4.55 -4.63
C THR A 48 -4.90 -5.17 -6.01
N LEU A 49 -4.24 -4.55 -6.98
CA LEU A 49 -4.10 -5.04 -8.35
C LEU A 49 -2.68 -5.60 -8.51
N THR A 50 -2.60 -6.89 -8.81
CA THR A 50 -1.37 -7.61 -9.08
C THR A 50 -1.15 -7.72 -10.59
N GLY A 51 0.12 -7.72 -11.01
CA GLY A 51 0.46 -7.89 -12.43
C GLY A 51 0.29 -6.62 -13.28
N VAL A 52 0.41 -5.44 -12.68
CA VAL A 52 0.30 -4.17 -13.41
C VAL A 52 1.58 -3.97 -14.25
N PRO A 53 1.48 -3.80 -15.58
CA PRO A 53 2.64 -3.69 -16.46
C PRO A 53 3.37 -2.36 -16.24
N VAL A 54 4.70 -2.41 -16.19
CA VAL A 54 5.55 -1.23 -16.05
C VAL A 54 5.97 -0.70 -17.42
N TRP A 55 5.73 0.58 -17.64
CA TRP A 55 6.16 1.31 -18.83
C TRP A 55 7.40 2.15 -18.51
N VAL A 56 8.43 2.02 -19.33
CA VAL A 56 9.65 2.83 -19.20
C VAL A 56 9.52 4.04 -20.09
N LEU A 57 9.52 5.24 -19.50
CA LEU A 57 9.54 6.48 -20.25
C LEU A 57 10.98 6.82 -20.60
N VAL A 58 11.33 6.60 -21.86
CA VAL A 58 12.64 6.91 -22.43
C VAL A 58 12.64 8.35 -22.95
N ARG A 59 13.73 9.09 -22.75
CA ARG A 59 13.87 10.44 -23.33
C ARG A 59 13.82 10.38 -24.86
N ALA A 60 13.15 11.36 -25.47
CA ALA A 60 13.10 11.50 -26.92
C ALA A 60 14.52 11.64 -27.51
N GLY A 61 15.00 10.57 -28.15
CA GLY A 61 16.34 10.51 -28.74
C GLY A 61 17.10 9.21 -28.44
N GLU A 62 16.75 8.49 -27.37
CA GLU A 62 17.40 7.24 -27.00
C GLU A 62 16.64 6.05 -27.61
N ARG A 63 17.30 5.27 -28.48
CA ARG A 63 16.73 4.10 -29.16
C ARG A 63 16.93 2.79 -28.41
N GLN A 64 17.59 2.81 -27.26
CA GLN A 64 17.85 1.59 -26.50
C GLN A 64 16.55 1.05 -25.92
N GLY A 65 16.28 -0.22 -26.19
CA GLY A 65 15.12 -0.96 -25.68
C GLY A 65 15.29 -1.27 -24.21
N PHE A 66 15.09 -0.27 -23.35
CA PHE A 66 15.19 -0.45 -21.91
C PHE A 66 14.03 -1.27 -21.36
N ARG A 67 14.35 -2.15 -20.42
CA ARG A 67 13.38 -3.03 -19.79
C ARG A 67 13.44 -2.88 -18.27
N ALA A 68 12.27 -2.77 -17.64
CA ALA A 68 12.16 -2.76 -16.20
C ALA A 68 12.21 -4.19 -15.67
N ASP A 69 12.99 -4.41 -14.62
CA ASP A 69 13.01 -5.68 -13.88
C ASP A 69 12.64 -5.41 -12.42
N PRO A 70 11.48 -5.91 -11.94
CA PRO A 70 10.45 -6.69 -12.65
C PRO A 70 9.59 -5.89 -13.66
N GLU A 71 9.05 -6.57 -14.67
CA GLU A 71 8.13 -6.02 -15.69
C GLU A 71 6.72 -5.75 -15.12
N THR A 72 6.39 -6.35 -13.99
CA THR A 72 5.09 -6.22 -13.33
C THR A 72 5.24 -5.81 -11.87
N VAL A 73 4.34 -4.94 -11.40
CA VAL A 73 4.29 -4.51 -10.00
C VAL A 73 2.91 -4.76 -9.39
N GLU A 74 2.87 -4.76 -8.07
CA GLU A 74 1.65 -4.74 -7.29
C GLU A 74 1.31 -3.31 -6.88
N VAL A 75 0.10 -2.86 -7.21
CA VAL A 75 -0.38 -1.52 -6.88
C VAL A 75 -1.66 -1.64 -6.04
N THR A 76 -1.63 -1.05 -4.85
CA THR A 76 -2.82 -0.90 -4.01
C THR A 76 -3.43 0.47 -4.25
N VAL A 77 -4.67 0.48 -4.68
CA VAL A 77 -5.44 1.70 -4.96
C VAL A 77 -6.64 1.82 -4.03
N ARG A 78 -7.08 3.05 -3.80
CA ARG A 78 -8.27 3.39 -3.04
C ARG A 78 -9.07 4.43 -3.79
N GLY A 79 -10.37 4.21 -3.91
CA GLY A 79 -11.26 5.13 -4.60
C GLY A 79 -12.73 4.71 -4.47
N PRO A 80 -13.65 5.42 -5.15
CA PRO A 80 -15.06 5.07 -5.22
C PRO A 80 -15.24 3.60 -5.60
N ARG A 81 -16.19 2.93 -4.94
CA ARG A 81 -16.42 1.49 -5.11
C ARG A 81 -16.60 1.11 -6.59
N GLU A 82 -17.42 1.87 -7.31
CA GLU A 82 -17.73 1.63 -8.73
C GLU A 82 -16.47 1.71 -9.60
N LEU A 83 -15.64 2.74 -9.39
CA LEU A 83 -14.39 2.93 -10.12
C LEU A 83 -13.37 1.82 -9.81
N VAL A 84 -13.24 1.43 -8.54
CA VAL A 84 -12.29 0.37 -8.13
C VAL A 84 -12.75 -1.03 -8.56
N GLU A 85 -14.07 -1.25 -8.65
CA GLU A 85 -14.64 -2.50 -9.19
C GLU A 85 -14.44 -2.58 -10.70
N SER A 86 -14.55 -1.47 -11.44
CA SER A 86 -14.31 -1.41 -12.89
C SER A 86 -12.83 -1.29 -13.28
N LEU A 87 -11.94 -0.88 -12.37
CA LEU A 87 -10.53 -0.66 -12.65
C LEU A 87 -9.82 -1.97 -13.03
N VAL A 88 -9.13 -1.95 -14.17
CA VAL A 88 -8.29 -3.05 -14.66
C VAL A 88 -6.82 -2.66 -14.52
N ALA A 89 -5.92 -3.64 -14.47
CA ALA A 89 -4.47 -3.40 -14.42
C ALA A 89 -3.95 -2.54 -15.60
N ASP A 90 -4.63 -2.56 -16.74
CA ASP A 90 -4.26 -1.78 -17.93
C ASP A 90 -4.56 -0.27 -17.81
N ASP A 91 -5.57 0.11 -17.00
CA ASP A 91 -5.88 1.51 -16.70
C ASP A 91 -4.84 2.17 -15.79
N LEU A 92 -4.04 1.38 -15.09
CA LEU A 92 -2.95 1.88 -14.25
C LEU A 92 -1.67 1.96 -15.08
N ARG A 93 -1.24 3.19 -15.39
CA ARG A 93 0.01 3.40 -16.10
C ARG A 93 1.13 3.60 -15.08
N VAL A 94 1.86 2.53 -14.83
CA VAL A 94 3.06 2.56 -14.00
C VAL A 94 4.22 3.03 -14.88
N VAL A 95 4.75 4.21 -14.64
CA VAL A 95 5.85 4.79 -15.41
C VAL A 95 7.13 4.89 -14.59
N VAL A 96 8.25 4.55 -15.21
CA VAL A 96 9.58 4.79 -14.64
C VAL A 96 10.27 5.81 -15.52
N ARG A 97 10.61 6.95 -14.94
CA ARG A 97 11.43 7.97 -15.60
C ARG A 97 12.87 7.52 -15.59
N GLU A 98 13.46 7.42 -16.77
CA GLU A 98 14.90 7.17 -16.87
C GLU A 98 15.70 8.37 -16.33
N ASP A 99 16.60 8.06 -15.40
CA ASP A 99 17.58 9.01 -14.88
C ASP A 99 19.01 8.46 -15.09
N PRO A 100 19.82 9.08 -15.97
CA PRO A 100 21.15 8.56 -16.32
C PRO A 100 22.13 8.56 -15.15
N GLU A 101 21.98 9.45 -14.17
CA GLU A 101 22.86 9.53 -13.00
C GLU A 101 22.58 8.38 -12.03
N LEU A 102 21.30 8.11 -11.74
CA LEU A 102 20.91 6.96 -10.92
C LEU A 102 21.23 5.63 -11.61
N ARG A 103 21.12 5.55 -12.94
CA ARG A 103 21.47 4.34 -13.71
C ARG A 103 22.96 4.06 -13.72
N ALA A 104 23.81 5.06 -13.95
CA ALA A 104 25.26 4.91 -13.88
C ALA A 104 25.71 4.42 -12.49
N SER A 105 24.97 4.81 -11.46
CA SER A 105 25.17 4.38 -10.07
C SER A 105 24.63 2.97 -9.76
N GLY A 106 23.93 2.32 -10.69
CA GLY A 106 23.26 1.02 -10.48
C GLY A 106 22.11 1.09 -9.46
N GLN A 107 21.63 2.29 -9.16
CA GLN A 107 20.64 2.55 -8.11
C GLN A 107 19.22 2.27 -8.62
N LEU A 108 18.34 1.83 -7.72
CA LEU A 108 16.94 1.57 -8.04
C LEU A 108 16.19 2.88 -8.26
N LEU A 109 15.50 3.01 -9.39
CA LEU A 109 14.73 4.20 -9.74
C LEU A 109 13.34 4.17 -9.11
N PRO A 110 12.82 5.32 -8.64
CA PRO A 110 11.47 5.39 -8.08
C PRO A 110 10.42 5.13 -9.17
N VAL A 111 9.35 4.45 -8.76
CA VAL A 111 8.19 4.20 -9.62
C VAL A 111 7.19 5.32 -9.48
N GLU A 112 6.73 5.87 -10.60
CA GLU A 112 5.66 6.83 -10.67
C GLU A 112 4.42 6.10 -11.22
N VAL A 113 3.25 6.33 -10.61
CA VAL A 113 2.02 5.65 -11.03
C VAL A 113 0.99 6.70 -11.39
N GLU A 114 0.59 6.70 -12.66
CA GLU A 114 -0.51 7.51 -13.16
C GLU A 114 -1.79 6.70 -13.01
N ALA A 115 -2.68 7.17 -12.13
CA ALA A 115 -4.00 6.59 -11.90
C ALA A 115 -5.08 7.52 -12.48
N PRO A 116 -6.22 6.97 -12.93
CA PRO A 116 -7.34 7.76 -13.42
C PRO A 116 -7.96 8.61 -12.30
N GLU A 117 -8.65 9.68 -12.68
CA GLU A 117 -9.23 10.63 -11.73
C GLU A 117 -10.17 9.95 -10.73
N GLY A 118 -10.07 10.32 -9.45
CA GLY A 118 -10.85 9.72 -8.37
C GLY A 118 -10.24 8.44 -7.79
N ILE A 119 -9.11 7.96 -8.29
CA ILE A 119 -8.36 6.83 -7.72
C ILE A 119 -7.05 7.30 -7.13
N VAL A 120 -6.81 6.95 -5.86
CA VAL A 120 -5.60 7.29 -5.13
C VAL A 120 -4.75 6.04 -4.96
N VAL A 121 -3.48 6.12 -5.36
CA VAL A 121 -2.51 5.06 -5.11
C VAL A 121 -2.07 5.13 -3.65
N VAL A 122 -2.33 4.07 -2.90
CA VAL A 122 -2.00 3.97 -1.47
C VAL A 122 -0.65 3.29 -1.27
N ARG A 123 -0.31 2.33 -2.12
CA ARG A 123 0.90 1.53 -2.00
C ARG A 123 1.33 0.97 -3.35
N VAL A 124 2.65 0.89 -3.57
CA VAL A 124 3.27 0.26 -4.74
C VAL A 124 4.38 -0.68 -4.27
N GLN A 125 4.41 -1.90 -4.77
CA GLN A 125 5.45 -2.88 -4.49
C GLN A 125 5.93 -3.59 -5.76
N PRO A 126 7.24 -3.61 -6.04
CA PRO A 126 8.30 -2.83 -5.39
C PRO A 126 8.19 -1.31 -5.67
N PRO A 127 8.55 -0.43 -4.70
CA PRO A 127 8.51 1.02 -4.89
C PRO A 127 9.68 1.55 -5.73
N ARG A 128 10.69 0.72 -5.97
CA ARG A 128 11.84 1.05 -6.80
C ARG A 128 12.20 -0.13 -7.68
N ILE A 129 12.55 0.14 -8.92
CA ILE A 129 12.85 -0.89 -9.92
C ILE A 129 14.21 -0.66 -10.56
N ARG A 130 14.83 -1.75 -10.99
CA ARG A 130 16.09 -1.69 -11.73
C ARG A 130 15.77 -1.64 -13.23
N LEU A 131 16.38 -0.67 -13.92
CA LEU A 131 16.36 -0.62 -15.37
C LEU A 131 17.61 -1.30 -15.91
N TRP A 132 17.45 -2.36 -16.70
CA TRP A 132 18.55 -2.99 -17.40
C TRP A 132 18.44 -2.71 -18.90
N SER A 133 19.59 -2.58 -19.56
CA SER A 133 19.68 -2.47 -21.02
C SER A 133 20.31 -3.76 -21.54
N PRO A 134 19.72 -4.43 -22.54
CA PRO A 134 20.39 -5.50 -23.26
C PRO A 134 21.70 -4.99 -23.88
N PRO A 135 22.84 -5.69 -23.71
CA PRO A 135 24.05 -5.36 -24.44
C PRO A 135 23.82 -5.64 -25.94
N ASP A 136 24.21 -4.70 -26.80
CA ASP A 136 24.34 -4.87 -28.26
C ASP A 136 25.39 -5.94 -28.62
#